data_AF-A0A9P5PK98-F1
#
_entry.id   AF-A0A9P5PK98-F1
#
_cell.length_a   1.000
_cell.length_b   1.000
_cell.length_c   1.000
_cell.angle_alpha   90.00
_cell.angle_beta   90.00
_cell.angle_gamma   90.00
#
_symmetry.space_group_name_H-M   'P 1'
#
loop_
_entity.id
_entity.type
_entity.pdbx_description
1 polymer ?
#
loop_
_entity_poly.entity_id
_entity_poly.type
_entity_poly.pdbx_seq_one_letter_code
_entity_poly.pdbx_strand_id
1 'polypeptide(L)'
;MIEEQDLRFPPPRCDPETRQEIQTELLEWISCKDLEKPVCWVHGPAGVGKSAIAQTIAELSESHEVLGASFFFSRNHGERSRPAYLVPTIAYQLASSIPELNDTIGRVVRKKPAVLHSSVDIQFKELFVNTCRLAILLHGEGWMRQPRVIIIDGLDECMGTSLQQGIISLIASTLKENFPFRFLIFSRPEPHIREAFEIDSLEPHLKQLGLDDSWETRRDIKKTSLLKKLVDSLSTLTLFSSLLMRNIHIQLNSLQSSLD
;
A
#
# COMPACT_ATOMS: atom_id res chain seq x y z
N MET A 1 -4.17 -45.75 24.24
CA MET A 1 -3.36 -45.07 23.22
C MET A 1 -3.91 -43.66 23.11
N ILE A 2 -3.01 -42.71 23.27
CA ILE A 2 -3.25 -41.28 23.55
C ILE A 2 -3.94 -40.57 22.38
N GLU A 3 -4.84 -39.66 22.75
CA GLU A 3 -5.50 -38.65 21.93
C GLU A 3 -4.50 -37.76 21.20
N GLU A 4 -4.83 -37.36 19.97
CA GLU A 4 -4.50 -36.01 19.50
C GLU A 4 -5.65 -35.54 18.59
N GLN A 5 -6.66 -34.96 19.22
CA GLN A 5 -7.37 -33.85 18.62
C GLN A 5 -6.40 -32.66 18.65
N ASP A 6 -6.10 -32.06 17.51
CA ASP A 6 -5.77 -30.63 17.51
C ASP A 6 -6.66 -29.89 16.52
N LEU A 7 -7.66 -29.30 17.13
CA LEU A 7 -8.69 -28.42 16.60
C LEU A 7 -8.07 -27.09 16.20
N ARG A 8 -8.14 -26.69 14.92
CA ARG A 8 -8.22 -25.28 14.52
C ARG A 8 -9.05 -25.14 13.24
N PHE A 9 -10.37 -25.26 13.39
CA PHE A 9 -11.38 -24.81 12.42
C PHE A 9 -12.42 -23.97 13.18
N PRO A 10 -12.82 -22.78 12.68
CA PRO A 10 -12.51 -22.22 11.38
C PRO A 10 -11.13 -21.54 11.36
N PRO A 11 -10.56 -21.22 10.17
CA PRO A 11 -9.42 -20.33 10.09
C PRO A 11 -9.72 -19.06 10.89
N PRO A 12 -8.73 -18.50 11.62
CA PRO A 12 -8.95 -17.29 12.40
C PRO A 12 -9.52 -16.22 11.48
N ARG A 13 -10.77 -15.85 11.75
CA ARG A 13 -11.39 -14.73 11.06
C ARG A 13 -10.81 -13.48 11.69
N CYS A 14 -10.38 -12.54 10.85
CA CYS A 14 -10.00 -11.21 11.30
C CYS A 14 -11.19 -10.64 12.09
N ASP A 15 -11.02 -10.43 13.41
CA ASP A 15 -12.06 -9.85 14.26
C ASP A 15 -12.48 -8.47 13.69
N PRO A 16 -13.76 -8.07 13.79
CA PRO A 16 -14.23 -6.77 13.29
C PRO A 16 -13.37 -5.57 13.72
N GLU A 17 -12.84 -5.57 14.95
CA GLU A 17 -11.97 -4.49 15.45
C GLU A 17 -10.65 -4.45 14.69
N THR A 18 -10.01 -5.60 14.50
CA THR A 18 -8.78 -5.74 13.71
C THR A 18 -8.98 -5.30 12.25
N ARG A 19 -10.15 -5.60 11.67
CA ARG A 19 -10.50 -5.17 10.32
C ARG A 19 -10.58 -3.64 10.21
N GLN A 20 -11.16 -2.96 11.20
CA GLN A 20 -11.27 -1.50 11.21
C GLN A 20 -9.91 -0.83 11.36
N GLU A 21 -9.03 -1.35 12.21
CA GLU A 21 -7.68 -0.82 12.38
C GLU A 21 -6.85 -0.93 11.10
N ILE A 22 -6.91 -2.08 10.43
CA ILE A 22 -6.19 -2.29 9.16
C ILE A 22 -6.75 -1.38 8.08
N GLN A 23 -8.07 -1.21 8.02
CA GLN A 23 -8.67 -0.24 7.09
C GLN A 23 -8.16 1.18 7.36
N THR A 24 -8.10 1.57 8.63
CA THR A 24 -7.57 2.89 9.04
C THR A 24 -6.12 3.06 8.61
N GLU A 25 -5.26 2.07 8.91
CA GLU A 25 -3.84 2.11 8.55
C GLU A 25 -3.62 2.12 7.02
N LEU A 26 -4.48 1.45 6.26
CA LEU A 26 -4.45 1.48 4.79
C LEU A 26 -4.86 2.85 4.25
N LEU A 27 -5.92 3.46 4.79
CA LEU A 27 -6.37 4.79 4.38
C LEU A 27 -5.34 5.88 4.71
N GLU A 28 -4.70 5.79 5.88
CA GLU A 28 -3.57 6.66 6.25
C GLU A 28 -2.40 6.51 5.28
N TRP A 29 -2.07 5.27 4.92
CA TRP A 29 -1.01 4.98 3.96
C TRP A 29 -1.33 5.50 2.55
N ILE A 30 -2.58 5.35 2.09
CA ILE A 30 -3.05 5.88 0.80
C ILE A 30 -2.94 7.41 0.78
N SER A 31 -3.37 8.07 1.86
CA SER A 31 -3.44 9.53 1.97
C SER A 31 -2.09 10.19 2.23
N CYS A 32 -1.07 9.41 2.57
CA CYS A 32 0.27 9.94 2.79
C CYS A 32 0.81 10.56 1.50
N LYS A 33 1.38 11.77 1.59
CA LYS A 33 2.00 12.44 0.44
C LYS A 33 3.39 11.89 0.13
N ASP A 34 4.02 11.25 1.10
CA ASP A 34 5.34 10.67 0.94
C ASP A 34 5.24 9.28 0.26
N LEU A 35 5.82 9.17 -0.93
CA LEU A 35 5.85 7.95 -1.73
C LEU A 35 7.02 7.03 -1.35
N GLU A 36 7.70 7.21 -0.21
CA GLU A 36 8.76 6.32 0.30
C GLU A 36 8.41 4.82 0.20
N LYS A 37 7.17 4.46 0.51
CA LYS A 37 6.65 3.09 0.37
C LYS A 37 5.42 3.07 -0.51
N PRO A 38 5.58 3.12 -1.85
CA PRO A 38 4.46 3.18 -2.78
C PRO A 38 3.81 1.80 -2.98
N VAL A 39 4.39 0.71 -2.48
CA VAL A 39 3.79 -0.63 -2.54
C VAL A 39 3.41 -1.09 -1.13
N CYS A 40 2.16 -1.52 -0.97
CA CYS A 40 1.69 -2.19 0.23
C CYS A 40 1.16 -3.59 -0.12
N TRP A 41 1.67 -4.60 0.59
CA TRP A 41 1.22 -5.96 0.46
C TRP A 41 0.50 -6.41 1.73
N VAL A 42 -0.78 -6.72 1.58
CA VAL A 42 -1.64 -7.26 2.64
C VAL A 42 -1.77 -8.76 2.41
N HIS A 43 -1.27 -9.55 3.35
CA HIS A 43 -1.21 -11.01 3.20
C HIS A 43 -1.90 -11.76 4.34
N GLY A 44 -2.44 -12.93 4.03
CA GLY A 44 -3.06 -13.80 5.03
C GLY A 44 -3.70 -15.04 4.43
N PRO A 45 -4.13 -16.01 5.25
CA PRO A 45 -4.74 -17.24 4.76
C PRO A 45 -6.11 -17.01 4.08
N ALA A 46 -6.67 -18.07 3.49
CA ALA A 46 -8.01 -18.00 2.90
C ALA A 46 -9.07 -17.73 3.97
N GLY A 47 -10.12 -16.97 3.64
CA GLY A 47 -11.25 -16.74 4.53
C GLY A 47 -11.07 -15.66 5.61
N VAL A 48 -9.89 -15.04 5.72
CA VAL A 48 -9.64 -13.95 6.71
C VAL A 48 -10.23 -12.59 6.32
N GLY A 49 -10.89 -12.49 5.17
CA GLY A 49 -11.58 -11.27 4.75
C GLY A 49 -10.75 -10.28 3.91
N LYS A 50 -9.61 -10.69 3.34
CA LYS A 50 -8.78 -9.88 2.42
C LYS A 50 -9.60 -9.14 1.34
N SER A 51 -10.34 -9.89 0.52
CA SER A 51 -11.16 -9.31 -0.56
C SER A 51 -12.23 -8.36 -0.04
N ALA A 52 -12.78 -8.64 1.15
CA ALA A 52 -13.77 -7.77 1.78
C ALA A 52 -13.11 -6.46 2.27
N ILE A 53 -11.86 -6.48 2.74
CA ILE A 53 -11.08 -5.28 3.04
C ILE A 53 -10.75 -4.54 1.75
N ALA A 54 -10.25 -5.23 0.73
CA ALA A 54 -9.89 -4.66 -0.56
C ALA A 54 -11.08 -3.93 -1.20
N GLN A 55 -12.26 -4.53 -1.18
CA GLN A 55 -13.49 -3.91 -1.67
C GLN A 55 -13.85 -2.65 -0.88
N THR A 56 -13.88 -2.72 0.46
CA THR A 56 -14.17 -1.53 1.29
C THR A 56 -13.17 -0.41 1.02
N ILE A 57 -11.87 -0.72 0.90
CA ILE A 57 -10.85 0.28 0.60
C ILE A 57 -11.03 0.87 -0.81
N ALA A 58 -11.44 0.07 -1.80
CA ALA A 58 -11.75 0.57 -3.14
C ALA A 58 -12.92 1.57 -3.11
N GLU A 59 -14.03 1.21 -2.46
CA GLU A 59 -15.21 2.06 -2.33
C GLU A 59 -14.89 3.38 -1.60
N LEU A 60 -14.14 3.31 -0.50
CA LEU A 60 -13.68 4.51 0.22
C LEU A 60 -12.70 5.33 -0.60
N SER A 61 -11.79 4.70 -1.35
CA SER A 61 -10.85 5.43 -2.21
C SER A 61 -11.54 6.11 -3.37
N GLU A 62 -12.61 5.51 -3.91
CA GLU A 62 -13.45 6.11 -4.95
C GLU A 62 -14.21 7.33 -4.40
N SER A 63 -14.81 7.23 -3.21
CA SER A 63 -15.53 8.35 -2.59
C SER A 63 -14.64 9.54 -2.26
N HIS A 64 -13.35 9.32 -2.03
CA HIS A 64 -12.36 10.37 -1.78
C HIS A 64 -11.61 10.81 -3.06
N GLU A 65 -12.02 10.33 -4.23
CA GLU A 65 -11.39 10.62 -5.51
C GLU A 65 -9.87 10.36 -5.51
N VAL A 66 -9.45 9.27 -4.87
CA VAL A 66 -8.04 8.80 -4.85
C VAL A 66 -7.88 7.41 -5.44
N LEU A 67 -8.98 6.70 -5.75
CA LEU A 67 -8.91 5.46 -6.52
C LEU A 67 -8.45 5.76 -7.94
N GLY A 68 -7.34 5.16 -8.34
CA GLY A 68 -6.89 5.16 -9.73
C GLY A 68 -7.48 3.98 -10.50
N ALA A 69 -7.35 2.78 -9.93
CA ALA A 69 -7.93 1.56 -10.48
C ALA A 69 -8.08 0.47 -9.42
N SER A 70 -8.95 -0.50 -9.68
CA SER A 70 -9.05 -1.74 -8.92
C SER A 70 -9.23 -2.95 -9.84
N PHE A 71 -8.62 -4.07 -9.46
CA PHE A 71 -8.79 -5.35 -10.14
C PHE A 71 -8.88 -6.48 -9.12
N PHE A 72 -9.94 -7.27 -9.22
CA PHE A 72 -10.21 -8.39 -8.32
C PHE A 72 -10.10 -9.69 -9.11
N PHE A 73 -9.02 -10.44 -8.88
CA PHE A 73 -8.89 -11.77 -9.42
C PHE A 73 -9.98 -12.68 -8.84
N SER A 74 -10.49 -13.59 -9.66
CA SER A 74 -11.41 -14.62 -9.19
C SER A 74 -11.25 -15.88 -10.02
N ARG A 75 -10.93 -17.01 -9.37
CA ARG A 75 -10.78 -18.30 -10.06
C ARG A 75 -12.06 -18.77 -10.77
N ASN A 76 -13.23 -18.33 -10.31
CA ASN A 76 -14.54 -18.83 -10.76
C ASN A 76 -15.20 -18.01 -11.88
N HIS A 77 -14.60 -16.88 -12.28
CA HIS A 77 -15.09 -16.05 -13.38
C HIS A 77 -14.03 -16.03 -14.47
N GLY A 78 -14.17 -16.85 -15.51
CA GLY A 78 -13.10 -17.24 -16.45
C GLY A 78 -12.32 -16.11 -17.15
N GLU A 79 -12.84 -14.88 -17.18
CA GLU A 79 -12.08 -13.70 -17.64
C GLU A 79 -11.25 -13.06 -16.51
N ARG A 80 -11.74 -13.05 -15.27
CA ARG A 80 -11.05 -12.48 -14.10
C ARG A 80 -9.94 -13.37 -13.52
N SER A 81 -9.76 -14.59 -14.04
CA SER A 81 -8.60 -15.43 -13.76
C SER A 81 -7.45 -15.21 -14.75
N ARG A 82 -7.68 -14.45 -15.83
CA ARG A 82 -6.73 -14.25 -16.93
C ARG A 82 -5.93 -12.95 -16.75
N PRO A 83 -4.60 -13.03 -16.60
CA PRO A 83 -3.74 -11.86 -16.43
C PRO A 83 -3.79 -10.87 -17.60
N ALA A 84 -4.15 -11.36 -18.79
CA ALA A 84 -4.32 -10.55 -20.00
C ALA A 84 -5.33 -9.40 -19.85
N TYR A 85 -6.24 -9.46 -18.87
CA TYR A 85 -7.21 -8.40 -18.61
C TYR A 85 -6.79 -7.43 -17.50
N LEU A 86 -5.77 -7.76 -16.70
CA LEU A 86 -5.33 -6.92 -15.58
C LEU A 86 -4.94 -5.53 -16.08
N VAL A 87 -3.99 -5.47 -17.01
CA VAL A 87 -3.44 -4.19 -17.45
C VAL A 87 -4.43 -3.38 -18.30
N PRO A 88 -5.14 -3.95 -19.30
CA PRO A 88 -6.14 -3.19 -20.04
C PRO A 88 -7.25 -2.62 -19.14
N THR A 89 -7.67 -3.37 -18.13
CA THR A 89 -8.68 -2.92 -17.16
C THR A 89 -8.16 -1.76 -16.30
N ILE A 90 -6.93 -1.88 -15.78
CA ILE A 90 -6.29 -0.79 -15.04
C ILE A 90 -6.14 0.46 -15.92
N ALA A 91 -5.64 0.30 -17.15
CA ALA A 91 -5.47 1.42 -18.09
C ALA A 91 -6.81 2.11 -18.39
N TYR A 92 -7.88 1.34 -18.62
CA TYR A 92 -9.21 1.89 -18.83
C TYR A 92 -9.73 2.70 -17.62
N GLN A 93 -9.56 2.19 -16.41
CA GLN A 93 -9.98 2.88 -15.19
C GLN A 93 -9.17 4.15 -14.94
N LEU A 94 -7.85 4.12 -15.17
CA LEU A 94 -6.99 5.31 -15.09
C LEU A 94 -7.36 6.35 -16.15
N ALA A 95 -7.65 5.93 -17.38
CA ALA A 95 -8.15 6.82 -18.43
C ALA A 95 -9.50 7.45 -18.07
N SER A 96 -10.31 6.78 -17.24
CA SER A 96 -11.61 7.30 -16.82
C SER A 96 -11.51 8.29 -15.66
N SER A 97 -10.48 8.15 -14.81
CA SER A 97 -10.29 8.96 -13.60
C SER A 97 -9.27 10.09 -13.77
N ILE A 98 -8.35 10.01 -14.74
CA ILE A 98 -7.26 10.97 -14.95
C ILE A 98 -7.28 11.47 -16.40
N PRO A 99 -7.72 12.72 -16.66
CA PRO A 99 -7.86 13.28 -18.01
C PRO A 99 -6.59 13.20 -18.86
N GLU A 100 -5.43 13.45 -18.26
CA GLU A 100 -4.13 13.41 -18.94
C GLU A 100 -3.80 12.01 -19.45
N LEU A 101 -4.16 10.97 -18.68
CA LEU A 101 -4.00 9.58 -19.10
C LEU A 101 -5.08 9.17 -20.10
N ASN A 102 -6.28 9.75 -20.06
CA ASN A 102 -7.30 9.52 -21.09
C ASN A 102 -6.75 9.84 -22.49
N ASP A 103 -6.14 11.02 -22.65
CA ASP A 103 -5.56 11.44 -23.92
C ASP A 103 -4.42 10.49 -24.36
N THR A 104 -3.47 10.20 -23.46
CA THR A 104 -2.28 9.43 -23.84
C THR A 104 -2.58 7.94 -24.07
N ILE A 105 -3.42 7.32 -23.24
CA ILE A 105 -3.88 5.94 -23.44
C ILE A 105 -4.69 5.85 -24.74
N GLY A 106 -5.61 6.80 -24.98
CA GLY A 106 -6.37 6.88 -26.22
C GLY A 106 -5.48 6.96 -27.46
N ARG A 107 -4.39 7.75 -27.42
CA ARG A 107 -3.40 7.84 -28.50
C ARG A 107 -2.67 6.51 -28.73
N VAL A 108 -2.21 5.86 -27.67
CA VAL A 108 -1.50 4.58 -27.76
C VAL A 108 -2.41 3.51 -28.36
N VAL A 109 -3.64 3.37 -27.87
CA VAL A 109 -4.60 2.37 -28.36
C VAL A 109 -5.00 2.64 -29.81
N ARG A 110 -5.25 3.90 -30.20
CA ARG A 110 -5.55 4.24 -31.60
C ARG A 110 -4.38 3.91 -32.54
N LYS A 111 -3.14 4.14 -32.10
CA LYS A 111 -1.93 3.87 -32.90
C LYS A 111 -1.58 2.38 -32.95
N LYS A 112 -1.81 1.64 -31.86
CA LYS A 112 -1.44 0.22 -31.70
C LYS A 112 -2.59 -0.59 -31.08
N PRO A 113 -3.72 -0.82 -31.78
CA PRO A 113 -4.87 -1.53 -31.19
C PRO A 113 -4.53 -2.94 -30.65
N ALA A 114 -3.60 -3.64 -31.31
CA ALA A 114 -3.15 -4.97 -30.92
C ALA A 114 -2.49 -5.04 -29.52
N VAL A 115 -2.11 -3.89 -28.93
CA VAL A 115 -1.57 -3.83 -27.56
C VAL A 115 -2.52 -4.46 -26.53
N LEU A 116 -3.84 -4.33 -26.73
CA LEU A 116 -4.86 -4.87 -25.83
C LEU A 116 -4.86 -6.39 -25.75
N HIS A 117 -4.27 -7.08 -26.75
CA HIS A 117 -4.16 -8.54 -26.81
C HIS A 117 -2.73 -9.04 -26.73
N SER A 118 -1.77 -8.15 -26.42
CA SER A 118 -0.36 -8.50 -26.25
C SER A 118 -0.10 -9.17 -24.89
N SER A 119 1.14 -9.61 -24.67
CA SER A 119 1.59 -10.11 -23.36
C SER A 119 1.44 -9.03 -22.27
N VAL A 120 1.33 -9.46 -21.00
CA VAL A 120 1.16 -8.56 -19.85
C VAL A 120 2.30 -7.56 -19.73
N ASP A 121 3.53 -7.97 -20.02
CA ASP A 121 4.73 -7.11 -20.07
C ASP A 121 4.63 -6.01 -21.14
N ILE A 122 4.20 -6.36 -22.37
CA ILE A 122 3.99 -5.38 -23.45
C ILE A 122 2.84 -4.44 -23.07
N GLN A 123 1.72 -4.98 -22.59
CA GLN A 123 0.59 -4.18 -22.12
C GLN A 123 1.04 -3.20 -21.04
N PHE A 124 1.77 -3.64 -20.02
CA PHE A 124 2.20 -2.81 -18.91
C PHE A 124 3.14 -1.70 -19.37
N LYS A 125 4.11 -2.04 -20.20
CA LYS A 125 5.03 -1.04 -20.77
C LYS A 125 4.29 0.01 -21.61
N GLU A 126 3.41 -0.41 -22.49
CA GLU A 126 2.78 0.49 -23.46
C GLU A 126 1.58 1.26 -22.89
N LEU A 127 0.75 0.61 -22.06
CA LEU A 127 -0.51 1.18 -21.54
C LEU A 127 -0.38 1.83 -20.15
N PHE A 128 0.71 1.56 -19.42
CA PHE A 128 0.97 2.16 -18.12
C PHE A 128 2.21 3.05 -18.13
N VAL A 129 3.40 2.48 -18.37
CA VAL A 129 4.67 3.24 -18.25
C VAL A 129 4.78 4.32 -19.32
N ASN A 130 4.61 3.95 -20.59
CA ASN A 130 4.76 4.89 -21.71
C ASN A 130 3.67 5.97 -21.73
N THR A 131 2.44 5.64 -21.32
CA THR A 131 1.33 6.59 -21.25
C THR A 131 1.53 7.60 -20.14
N CYS A 132 2.06 7.20 -18.99
CA CYS A 132 2.45 8.11 -17.91
C CYS A 132 3.59 9.04 -18.35
N ARG A 133 4.66 8.50 -18.94
CA ARG A 133 5.76 9.31 -19.49
C ARG A 133 5.27 10.30 -20.55
N LEU A 134 4.40 9.85 -21.45
CA LEU A 134 3.81 10.70 -22.48
C LEU A 134 2.92 11.79 -21.85
N ALA A 135 2.19 11.48 -20.77
CA ALA A 135 1.34 12.46 -20.10
C ALA A 135 2.19 13.54 -19.41
N ILE A 136 3.30 13.16 -18.78
CA ILE A 136 4.29 14.12 -18.25
C ILE A 136 4.83 15.01 -19.37
N LEU A 137 5.18 14.42 -20.52
CA LEU A 137 5.73 15.17 -21.65
C LEU A 137 4.72 16.17 -22.25
N LEU A 138 3.45 15.78 -22.37
CA LEU A 138 2.43 16.59 -23.04
C LEU A 138 1.72 17.58 -22.11
N HIS A 139 1.48 17.19 -20.86
CA HIS A 139 0.62 17.90 -19.91
C HIS A 139 1.38 18.38 -18.67
N GLY A 140 2.67 18.05 -18.56
CA GLY A 140 3.48 18.33 -17.37
C GLY A 140 3.13 17.42 -16.19
N GLU A 141 3.65 17.78 -15.01
CA GLU A 141 3.55 16.96 -13.79
C GLU A 141 2.37 17.33 -12.89
N GLY A 142 1.52 18.29 -13.30
CA GLY A 142 0.48 18.85 -12.45
C GLY A 142 -0.56 17.84 -11.94
N TRP A 143 -0.88 16.84 -12.76
CA TRP A 143 -1.79 15.74 -12.44
C TRP A 143 -1.20 14.75 -11.43
N MET A 144 0.11 14.78 -11.20
CA MET A 144 0.80 13.88 -10.26
C MET A 144 0.77 14.38 -8.81
N ARG A 145 0.18 15.56 -8.54
CA ARG A 145 0.15 16.14 -7.18
C ARG A 145 -0.71 15.34 -6.19
N GLN A 146 -1.66 14.56 -6.67
CA GLN A 146 -2.52 13.72 -5.85
C GLN A 146 -2.17 12.25 -6.11
N PRO A 147 -1.56 11.55 -5.13
CA PRO A 147 -1.34 10.12 -5.24
C PRO A 147 -2.66 9.37 -5.47
N ARG A 148 -2.63 8.38 -6.37
CA ARG A 148 -3.76 7.50 -6.69
C ARG A 148 -3.42 6.06 -6.32
N VAL A 149 -4.37 5.33 -5.74
CA VAL A 149 -4.19 3.92 -5.39
C VAL A 149 -4.68 3.00 -6.51
N ILE A 150 -3.87 1.99 -6.81
CA ILE A 150 -4.19 0.87 -7.69
C ILE A 150 -4.29 -0.38 -6.81
N ILE A 151 -5.48 -0.95 -6.74
CA ILE A 151 -5.78 -2.09 -5.87
C ILE A 151 -5.79 -3.37 -6.70
N ILE A 152 -5.03 -4.38 -6.29
CA ILE A 152 -5.00 -5.71 -6.92
C ILE A 152 -5.32 -6.75 -5.84
N ASP A 153 -6.53 -7.30 -5.88
CA ASP A 153 -6.97 -8.34 -4.95
C ASP A 153 -6.86 -9.73 -5.57
N GLY A 154 -6.44 -10.70 -4.76
CA GLY A 154 -6.35 -12.10 -5.15
C GLY A 154 -5.19 -12.40 -6.09
N LEU A 155 -4.00 -11.81 -5.92
CA LEU A 155 -2.87 -12.12 -6.80
C LEU A 155 -2.53 -13.62 -6.83
N ASP A 156 -2.75 -14.37 -5.74
CA ASP A 156 -2.62 -15.84 -5.69
C ASP A 156 -3.67 -16.60 -6.51
N GLU A 157 -4.73 -15.92 -6.96
CA GLU A 157 -5.77 -16.45 -7.83
C GLU A 157 -5.51 -16.24 -9.32
N CYS A 158 -4.49 -15.44 -9.66
CA CYS A 158 -3.95 -15.32 -11.00
C CYS A 158 -3.37 -16.66 -11.47
N MET A 159 -3.77 -17.12 -12.66
CA MET A 159 -3.27 -18.39 -13.19
C MET A 159 -1.81 -18.28 -13.62
N GLY A 160 -0.92 -18.97 -12.90
CA GLY A 160 0.49 -19.14 -13.25
C GLY A 160 1.46 -18.39 -12.31
N THR A 161 2.26 -19.15 -11.59
CA THR A 161 3.30 -18.67 -10.65
C THR A 161 4.22 -17.62 -11.28
N SER A 162 4.69 -17.85 -12.51
CA SER A 162 5.56 -16.92 -13.23
C SER A 162 4.87 -15.60 -13.57
N LEU A 163 3.56 -15.62 -13.84
CA LEU A 163 2.79 -14.40 -14.10
C LEU A 163 2.55 -13.62 -12.81
N GLN A 164 2.31 -14.29 -11.68
CA GLN A 164 2.21 -13.64 -10.37
C GLN A 164 3.50 -12.89 -10.01
N GLN A 165 4.65 -13.56 -10.13
CA GLN A 165 5.96 -12.94 -9.91
C GLN A 165 6.27 -11.85 -10.95
N GLY A 166 5.86 -12.07 -12.20
CA GLY A 166 6.00 -11.10 -13.28
C GLY A 166 5.23 -9.81 -13.00
N ILE A 167 4.00 -9.89 -12.48
CA ILE A 167 3.22 -8.71 -12.09
C ILE A 167 3.94 -7.92 -10.99
N ILE A 168 4.46 -8.59 -9.96
CA ILE A 168 5.22 -7.93 -8.88
C ILE A 168 6.48 -7.25 -9.44
N SER A 169 7.19 -7.93 -10.33
CA SER A 169 8.39 -7.40 -11.00
C SER A 169 8.08 -6.18 -11.88
N LEU A 170 6.95 -6.20 -12.60
CA LEU A 170 6.49 -5.06 -13.39
C LEU A 170 6.17 -3.86 -12.49
N ILE A 171 5.50 -4.08 -11.35
CA ILE A 171 5.25 -3.02 -10.36
C ILE A 171 6.57 -2.46 -9.81
N ALA A 172 7.50 -3.33 -9.41
CA ALA A 172 8.82 -2.92 -8.92
C ALA A 172 9.58 -2.09 -9.97
N SER A 173 9.42 -2.39 -11.26
CA SER A 173 10.06 -1.60 -12.32
C SER A 173 9.58 -0.14 -12.38
N THR A 174 8.38 0.15 -11.88
CA THR A 174 7.81 1.52 -11.86
C THR A 174 8.34 2.39 -10.72
N LEU A 175 9.00 1.79 -9.72
CA LEU A 175 9.55 2.51 -8.57
C LEU A 175 10.58 3.57 -8.97
N LYS A 176 11.21 3.41 -10.14
CA LYS A 176 12.18 4.35 -10.69
C LYS A 176 11.55 5.53 -11.43
N GLU A 177 10.25 5.49 -11.68
CA GLU A 177 9.56 6.42 -12.59
C GLU A 177 8.87 7.59 -11.88
N ASN A 178 8.91 7.67 -10.55
CA ASN A 178 8.27 8.72 -9.74
C ASN A 178 6.79 9.00 -10.10
N PHE A 179 6.08 8.00 -10.62
CA PHE A 179 4.66 8.13 -10.92
C PHE A 179 3.82 8.27 -9.64
N PRO A 180 2.66 8.95 -9.69
CA PRO A 180 1.84 9.23 -8.51
C PRO A 180 0.98 8.02 -8.10
N PHE A 181 1.48 6.79 -8.27
CA PHE A 181 0.71 5.58 -8.03
C PHE A 181 1.19 4.81 -6.82
N ARG A 182 0.23 4.42 -5.99
CA ARG A 182 0.41 3.44 -4.92
C ARG A 182 -0.18 2.11 -5.36
N PHE A 183 0.52 1.01 -5.14
CA PHE A 183 0.02 -0.33 -5.40
C PHE A 183 -0.36 -1.01 -4.09
N LEU A 184 -1.64 -1.32 -3.93
CA LEU A 184 -2.15 -2.08 -2.80
C LEU A 184 -2.51 -3.49 -3.27
N ILE A 185 -1.75 -4.47 -2.82
CA ILE A 185 -1.84 -5.85 -3.30
C ILE A 185 -2.34 -6.74 -2.16
N PHE A 186 -3.36 -7.55 -2.43
CA PHE A 186 -3.85 -8.57 -1.50
C PHE A 186 -3.58 -9.96 -2.07
N SER A 187 -3.00 -10.84 -1.26
CA SER A 187 -2.81 -12.23 -1.66
C SER A 187 -2.63 -13.16 -0.48
N ARG A 188 -2.62 -14.47 -0.75
CA ARG A 188 -1.98 -15.44 0.15
C ARG A 188 -0.46 -15.25 0.12
N PRO A 189 0.22 -15.55 1.23
CA PRO A 189 1.67 -15.48 1.29
C PRO A 189 2.31 -16.77 0.76
N GLU A 190 1.98 -17.14 -0.48
CA GLU A 190 2.60 -18.29 -1.15
C GLU A 190 4.11 -18.06 -1.34
N PRO A 191 4.97 -19.10 -1.26
CA PRO A 191 6.42 -18.92 -1.23
C PRO A 191 6.98 -18.05 -2.36
N HIS A 192 6.60 -18.31 -3.61
CA HIS A 192 7.07 -17.54 -4.77
C HIS A 192 6.56 -16.08 -4.79
N ILE A 193 5.42 -15.79 -4.15
CA ILE A 193 4.91 -14.42 -3.99
C ILE A 193 5.76 -13.70 -2.94
N ARG A 194 6.05 -14.33 -1.79
CA ARG A 194 6.95 -13.77 -0.76
C ARG A 194 8.31 -13.43 -1.36
N GLU A 195 8.93 -14.39 -2.03
CA GLU A 195 10.23 -14.22 -2.67
C GLU A 195 10.24 -13.05 -3.66
N ALA A 196 9.16 -12.87 -4.43
CA ALA A 196 9.05 -11.76 -5.37
C ALA A 196 8.90 -10.38 -4.70
N PHE A 197 8.35 -10.32 -3.48
CA PHE A 197 8.27 -9.09 -2.68
C PHE A 197 9.57 -8.76 -1.94
N GLU A 198 10.38 -9.77 -1.66
CA GLU A 198 11.64 -9.68 -0.91
C GLU A 198 12.86 -9.33 -1.78
N ILE A 199 12.66 -9.03 -3.07
CA ILE A 199 13.76 -8.59 -3.94
C ILE A 199 14.31 -7.23 -3.50
N ASP A 200 15.63 -7.04 -3.56
CA ASP A 200 16.33 -5.83 -3.08
C ASP A 200 15.78 -4.51 -3.61
N SER A 201 15.25 -4.51 -4.85
CA SER A 201 14.71 -3.29 -5.48
C SER A 201 13.33 -2.87 -4.92
N LEU A 202 12.58 -3.80 -4.35
CA LEU A 202 11.21 -3.59 -3.87
C LEU A 202 11.12 -3.55 -2.34
N GLU A 203 11.93 -4.34 -1.65
CA GLU A 203 11.89 -4.49 -0.19
C GLU A 203 11.97 -3.15 0.59
N PRO A 204 12.84 -2.18 0.22
CA PRO A 204 12.87 -0.86 0.88
C PRO A 204 11.59 -0.04 0.70
N HIS A 205 10.89 -0.27 -0.41
CA HIS A 205 9.70 0.45 -0.88
C HIS A 205 8.38 -0.25 -0.47
N LEU A 206 8.48 -1.36 0.28
CA LEU A 206 7.37 -2.22 0.61
C LEU A 206 6.88 -1.99 2.05
N LYS A 207 5.55 -1.86 2.18
CA LYS A 207 4.83 -1.98 3.46
C LYS A 207 4.11 -3.32 3.52
N GLN A 208 4.47 -4.19 4.47
CA GLN A 208 3.83 -5.50 4.65
C GLN A 208 2.87 -5.53 5.85
N LEU A 209 1.63 -5.96 5.61
CA LEU A 209 0.58 -6.10 6.62
C LEU A 209 0.05 -7.54 6.63
N GLY A 210 0.29 -8.26 7.72
CA GLY A 210 -0.24 -9.60 7.94
C GLY A 210 -1.63 -9.57 8.60
N LEU A 211 -2.56 -10.36 8.07
CA LEU A 211 -3.93 -10.58 8.58
C LEU A 211 -4.07 -11.86 9.41
N ASP A 212 -2.97 -12.41 9.93
CA ASP A 212 -2.97 -13.55 10.83
C ASP A 212 -3.09 -13.10 12.31
N ASP A 213 -3.12 -14.07 13.23
CA ASP A 213 -3.21 -13.84 14.68
C ASP A 213 -2.07 -12.96 15.23
N SER A 214 -1.01 -12.70 14.44
CA SER A 214 0.10 -11.83 14.82
C SER A 214 -0.24 -10.34 14.72
N TRP A 215 -1.37 -9.95 14.12
CA TRP A 215 -1.82 -8.55 14.14
C TRP A 215 -1.98 -8.02 15.56
N GLU A 216 -2.55 -8.83 16.47
CA GLU A 216 -2.71 -8.48 17.88
C GLU A 216 -1.35 -8.22 18.54
N THR A 217 -0.34 -9.02 18.20
CA THR A 217 1.04 -8.82 18.66
C THR A 217 1.64 -7.51 18.11
N ARG A 218 1.38 -7.16 16.84
CA ARG A 218 1.82 -5.87 16.25
C ARG A 218 1.08 -4.67 16.86
N ARG A 219 -0.21 -4.81 17.18
CA ARG A 219 -1.01 -3.80 17.90
C ARG A 219 -0.38 -3.46 19.25
N ASP A 220 0.00 -4.48 20.02
CA ASP A 220 0.67 -4.29 21.31
C ASP A 220 2.03 -3.60 21.17
N ILE A 221 2.80 -3.95 20.14
CA ILE A 221 4.07 -3.28 19.83
C ILE A 221 3.87 -1.82 19.42
N LYS A 222 2.86 -1.50 18.60
CA LYS A 222 2.55 -0.11 18.23
C LYS A 222 2.04 0.70 19.42
N LYS A 223 1.16 0.14 20.24
CA LYS A 223 0.69 0.79 21.49
C LYS A 223 1.86 1.05 22.45
N THR A 224 2.71 0.06 22.70
CA THR A 224 3.89 0.22 23.56
C THR A 224 4.91 1.21 22.97
N SER A 225 5.11 1.23 21.65
CA SER A 225 5.96 2.22 20.98
C SER A 225 5.43 3.65 21.12
N LEU A 226 4.13 3.86 20.91
CA LEU A 226 3.48 5.17 21.06
C LEU A 226 3.49 5.63 22.52
N LEU A 227 3.19 4.74 23.46
CA LEU A 227 3.31 5.01 24.89
C LEU A 227 4.74 5.37 25.28
N LYS A 228 5.74 4.66 24.75
CA LYS A 228 7.15 4.97 24.99
C LYS A 228 7.52 6.37 24.46
N LYS A 229 7.11 6.72 23.23
CA LYS A 229 7.33 8.07 22.67
C LYS A 229 6.66 9.17 23.50
N LEU A 230 5.46 8.91 24.01
CA LEU A 230 4.74 9.82 24.91
C LEU A 230 5.48 9.98 26.25
N VAL A 231 5.93 8.87 26.85
CA VAL A 231 6.71 8.87 28.10
C VAL A 231 8.04 9.59 27.93
N ASP A 232 8.75 9.37 26.82
CA ASP A 232 10.02 10.05 26.52
C ASP A 232 9.82 11.57 26.33
N SER A 233 8.70 11.98 25.72
CA SER A 233 8.33 13.39 25.53
C SER A 233 7.95 14.07 26.84
N LEU A 234 7.23 13.39 27.74
CA LEU A 234 6.91 13.91 29.07
C LEU A 234 8.15 13.99 29.96
N SER A 235 9.07 13.03 29.84
CA SER A 235 10.35 13.01 30.56
C SER A 235 11.27 14.16 30.14
N THR A 236 11.30 14.48 28.84
CA THR A 236 12.05 15.64 28.34
C THR A 236 11.45 16.97 28.81
N LEU A 237 10.12 17.12 28.79
CA LEU A 237 9.46 18.33 29.30
C LEU A 237 9.73 18.59 30.79
N THR A 238 9.72 17.53 31.60
CA THR A 238 10.02 17.61 33.04
C THR A 238 11.49 17.95 33.33
N LEU A 239 12.42 17.42 32.54
CA LEU A 239 13.82 17.82 32.58
C LEU A 239 14.00 19.31 32.23
N PHE A 240 13.36 19.78 31.17
CA PHE A 240 13.38 21.19 30.77
C PHE A 240 12.81 22.11 31.86
N SER A 241 11.68 21.76 32.48
CA SER A 241 11.12 22.56 33.58
C SER A 241 12.05 22.58 34.79
N SER A 242 12.70 21.45 35.12
CA SER A 242 13.65 21.37 36.24
C SER A 242 14.89 22.25 36.02
N LEU A 243 15.40 22.30 34.79
CA LEU A 243 16.53 23.14 34.39
C LEU A 243 16.15 24.63 34.42
N LEU A 244 14.96 24.97 33.93
CA LEU A 244 14.47 26.35 33.95
C LEU A 244 14.33 26.87 35.39
N MET A 245 13.76 26.07 36.29
CA MET A 245 13.62 26.43 37.71
C MET A 245 14.98 26.59 38.41
N ARG A 246 15.96 25.74 38.08
CA ARG A 246 17.34 25.89 38.57
C ARG A 246 18.00 27.17 38.07
N ASN A 247 17.85 27.50 36.80
CA ASN A 247 18.41 28.74 36.24
C ASN A 247 17.77 29.99 36.85
N ILE A 248 16.45 29.99 37.05
CA ILE A 248 15.76 31.09 37.74
C ILE A 248 16.27 31.22 39.17
N HIS A 249 16.45 30.11 39.89
CA HIS A 249 16.99 30.13 41.25
C HIS A 249 18.43 30.68 41.30
N ILE A 250 19.29 30.29 40.36
CA ILE A 250 20.66 30.82 40.24
C ILE A 250 20.64 32.33 39.96
N GLN A 251 19.79 32.79 39.03
CA GLN A 251 19.66 34.22 38.72
C GLN A 251 19.15 35.03 39.92
N LEU A 252 18.15 34.53 40.65
CA LEU A 252 17.63 35.17 41.85
C LEU A 252 18.70 35.28 42.96
N ASN A 253 19.46 34.21 43.19
CA ASN A 253 20.54 34.22 44.17
C ASN A 253 21.68 35.18 43.76
N SER A 254 21.99 35.27 42.46
CA SER A 254 23.01 36.21 41.96
C SER A 254 22.59 37.68 42.13
N LEU A 255 21.30 37.98 41.94
CA LEU A 255 20.75 39.32 42.14
C LEU A 255 20.73 39.73 43.62
N GLN A 256 20.45 38.80 44.52
CA GLN A 256 20.53 39.04 45.97
C GLN A 256 21.96 39.31 46.42
N SER A 257 22.96 38.58 45.90
CA SER A 257 24.37 38.82 46.23
C SER A 257 24.96 40.13 45.70
N SER A 258 24.26 40.82 44.78
CA SER A 258 24.67 42.13 44.24
C SER A 258 24.02 43.33 44.94
N LEU A 259 23.13 43.07 45.91
CA LEU A 259 22.40 44.08 46.68
C LEU A 259 22.87 44.20 48.15
N ASP A 260 23.84 43.37 48.55
CA ASP A 260 24.57 43.44 49.83
C ASP A 260 26.00 43.97 49.59
#